data_AF-A0A9X4E493-F1
#
_entry.id   AF-A0A9X4E493-F1
#
_cell.length_a   1.000
_cell.length_b   1.000
_cell.length_c   1.000
_cell.angle_alpha   90.00
_cell.angle_beta   90.00
_cell.angle_gamma   90.00
#
_symmetry.space_group_name_H-M   'P 1'
#
loop_
_entity.id
_entity.type
_entity.pdbx_description
1 polymer ?
#
loop_
_entity_poly.entity_id
_entity_poly.type
_entity_poly.pdbx_seq_one_letter_code
_entity_poly.pdbx_strand_id
1 'polypeptide(L)'
;MKTWVKGAIGLAVLVAAIAVWNFAFVALPVAHALGKDPRNGPVHVVAYHRGFVLPDTLVVDIWGTQPAASPLDVLRALLQTAAALDERSYDTVVLAYRGTPRFKMPGFYFQQLGHDYDHGENTVYLIRTLPQNVRALDGSAVFETWTGGILGVLDRQMEDVQALSRRWWMDDSHAS
;
A
#
# COMPACT_ATOMS: atom_id res chain seq x y z
N MET A 1 35.97 24.34 15.34
CA MET A 1 34.67 24.15 14.65
C MET A 1 33.56 24.72 15.53
N LYS A 2 32.77 25.66 15.02
CA LYS A 2 31.74 26.40 15.78
C LYS A 2 30.59 25.44 16.15
N THR A 3 29.97 25.61 17.32
CA THR A 3 28.99 24.65 17.89
C THR A 3 27.80 24.34 16.97
N TRP A 4 27.32 25.32 16.21
CA TRP A 4 26.26 25.14 15.21
C TRP A 4 26.65 24.22 14.04
N VAL A 5 27.93 24.17 13.68
CA VAL A 5 28.43 23.27 12.62
C VAL A 5 28.37 21.81 13.08
N LYS A 6 28.74 21.53 14.35
CA LYS A 6 28.60 20.20 14.94
C LYS A 6 27.13 19.76 15.01
N GLY A 7 26.23 20.69 15.38
CA GLY A 7 24.79 20.45 15.39
C GLY A 7 24.24 20.13 14.00
N ALA A 8 24.63 20.90 12.98
CA ALA A 8 24.22 20.68 11.60
C ALA A 8 24.71 19.32 11.05
N ILE A 9 25.96 18.94 11.34
CA ILE A 9 26.50 17.63 10.96
C ILE A 9 25.72 16.51 11.64
N GLY A 10 25.46 16.63 12.95
CA GLY A 10 24.68 15.63 13.69
C GLY A 10 23.26 15.43 13.12
N LEU A 11 22.58 16.52 12.78
CA LEU A 11 21.26 16.48 12.15
C LEU A 11 21.31 15.80 10.76
N ALA A 12 22.30 16.15 9.94
CA ALA A 12 22.46 15.56 8.61
C ALA A 12 22.71 14.04 8.69
N VAL A 13 23.53 13.60 9.64
CA VAL A 13 23.79 12.17 9.89
C VAL A 13 22.51 11.45 10.33
N LEU A 14 21.71 12.06 11.21
CA LEU A 14 20.45 11.47 11.66
C LEU A 14 19.44 11.33 10.50
N VAL A 15 19.29 12.37 9.69
CA VAL A 15 18.40 12.32 8.50
C VAL A 15 18.86 11.26 7.51
N ALA A 16 20.18 11.16 7.26
CA ALA A 16 20.73 10.14 6.39
C ALA A 16 20.48 8.72 6.93
N ALA A 17 20.64 8.50 8.24
CA ALA A 17 20.38 7.21 8.87
C ALA A 17 18.91 6.79 8.75
N ILE A 18 17.97 7.72 8.97
CA ILE A 18 16.53 7.48 8.80
C ILE A 18 16.19 7.14 7.35
N ALA A 19 16.76 7.87 6.38
CA ALA A 19 16.54 7.61 4.96
C ALA A 19 17.09 6.24 4.55
N VAL A 20 18.29 5.89 5.00
CA VAL A 20 18.91 4.57 4.76
C VAL A 20 18.06 3.46 5.37
N TRP A 21 17.55 3.65 6.60
CA TRP A 21 16.67 2.67 7.23
C TRP A 21 15.39 2.45 6.42
N ASN A 22 14.69 3.52 6.04
CA ASN A 22 13.49 3.39 5.19
C ASN A 22 13.79 2.72 3.86
N PHE A 23 14.89 3.09 3.22
CA PHE A 23 15.26 2.53 1.94
C PHE A 23 15.59 1.04 2.05
N ALA A 24 16.51 0.67 2.94
CA ALA A 24 16.99 -0.70 3.06
C ALA A 24 15.89 -1.66 3.55
N PHE A 25 15.01 -1.19 4.42
CA PHE A 25 14.01 -2.03 5.02
C PHE A 25 12.69 -1.99 4.25
N VAL A 26 12.21 -0.86 3.74
CA VAL A 26 10.87 -0.81 3.09
C VAL A 26 10.98 -0.74 1.58
N ALA A 27 11.64 0.30 1.04
CA ALA A 27 11.61 0.56 -0.39
C ALA A 27 12.33 -0.52 -1.20
N LEU A 28 13.50 -0.98 -0.74
CA LEU A 28 14.32 -1.95 -1.48
C LEU A 28 13.67 -3.34 -1.57
N PRO A 29 13.14 -3.97 -0.50
CA PRO A 29 12.44 -5.24 -0.60
C PRO A 29 11.22 -5.17 -1.52
N VAL A 30 10.44 -4.08 -1.43
CA VAL A 30 9.27 -3.87 -2.28
C VAL A 30 9.67 -3.71 -3.75
N ALA A 31 10.65 -2.84 -4.04
CA ALA A 31 11.13 -2.65 -5.41
C ALA A 31 11.69 -3.96 -6.00
N HIS A 32 12.41 -4.75 -5.20
CA HIS A 32 12.93 -6.04 -5.61
C HIS A 32 11.81 -7.05 -5.90
N ALA A 33 10.80 -7.14 -5.04
CA ALA A 33 9.65 -8.04 -5.23
C ALA A 33 8.84 -7.66 -6.47
N LEU A 34 8.52 -6.37 -6.65
CA LEU A 34 7.79 -5.89 -7.82
C LEU A 34 8.59 -6.08 -9.12
N GLY A 35 9.91 -5.91 -9.07
CA GLY A 35 10.79 -6.11 -10.23
C GLY A 35 10.89 -7.56 -10.73
N LYS A 36 10.52 -8.56 -9.91
CA LYS A 36 10.50 -9.98 -10.32
C LYS A 36 9.34 -10.32 -11.25
N ASP A 37 8.25 -9.55 -11.21
CA ASP A 37 7.05 -9.79 -12.01
C ASP A 37 6.90 -8.72 -13.10
N PRO A 38 7.15 -9.06 -14.39
CA PRO A 38 7.09 -8.09 -15.48
C PRO A 38 5.70 -7.48 -15.67
N ARG A 39 4.64 -8.11 -15.15
CA ARG A 39 3.28 -7.56 -15.17
C ARG A 39 3.17 -6.26 -14.37
N ASN A 40 4.12 -5.95 -13.49
CA ASN A 40 4.17 -4.67 -12.77
C ASN A 40 4.65 -3.48 -13.60
N GLY A 41 5.20 -3.69 -14.80
CA GLY A 41 5.71 -2.60 -15.63
C GLY A 41 4.79 -1.37 -15.78
N PRO A 42 3.44 -1.56 -15.85
CA PRO A 42 2.49 -0.44 -15.93
C PRO A 42 2.30 0.38 -14.64
N VAL A 43 2.81 -0.04 -13.49
CA VAL A 43 2.52 0.60 -12.18
C VAL A 43 3.81 0.95 -11.45
N HIS A 44 3.91 2.19 -10.97
CA HIS A 44 5.00 2.65 -10.12
C HIS A 44 4.51 2.80 -8.67
N VAL A 45 4.89 1.85 -7.82
CA VAL A 45 4.59 1.82 -6.39
C VAL A 45 5.84 2.18 -5.59
N VAL A 46 5.66 3.04 -4.58
CA VAL A 46 6.68 3.35 -3.59
C VAL A 46 6.12 3.04 -2.21
N ALA A 47 6.91 2.39 -1.37
CA ALA A 47 6.54 2.09 0.01
C ALA A 47 7.53 2.74 0.98
N TYR A 48 7.01 3.33 2.07
CA TYR A 48 7.81 4.03 3.07
C TYR A 48 7.07 4.11 4.41
N HIS A 49 7.80 4.32 5.51
CA HIS A 49 7.20 4.64 6.80
C HIS A 49 6.63 6.05 6.79
N ARG A 50 5.48 6.28 7.42
CA ARG A 50 4.84 7.60 7.43
C ARG A 50 5.78 8.66 8.03
N GLY A 51 5.93 9.77 7.30
CA GLY A 51 6.88 10.83 7.68
C GLY A 51 8.35 10.38 7.72
N PHE A 52 8.66 9.22 7.14
CA PHE A 52 9.96 8.52 7.19
C PHE A 52 10.41 8.09 8.59
N VAL A 53 9.67 8.36 9.66
CA VAL A 53 10.11 8.10 11.04
C VAL A 53 9.11 7.34 11.89
N LEU A 54 7.85 7.18 11.46
CA LEU A 54 6.83 6.46 12.21
C LEU A 54 6.81 4.98 11.76
N PRO A 55 7.50 4.07 12.46
CA PRO A 55 7.67 2.69 12.00
C PRO A 55 6.35 1.92 11.94
N ASP A 56 5.38 2.27 12.79
CA ASP A 56 4.13 1.52 12.93
C ASP A 56 3.13 1.81 11.80
N THR A 57 3.40 2.82 10.96
CA THR A 57 2.55 3.16 9.81
C THR A 57 3.31 3.03 8.50
N LEU A 58 2.92 2.03 7.69
CA LEU A 58 3.37 1.89 6.31
C LEU A 58 2.52 2.76 5.40
N VAL A 59 3.13 3.37 4.39
CA VAL A 59 2.45 3.98 3.25
C VAL A 59 2.77 3.18 2.01
N VAL A 60 1.74 2.73 1.28
CA VAL A 60 1.85 2.16 -0.06
C VAL A 60 1.27 3.19 -1.03
N ASP A 61 2.16 3.80 -1.81
CA ASP A 61 1.88 4.99 -2.60
C ASP A 61 2.03 4.71 -4.09
N ILE A 62 0.96 4.94 -4.85
CA ILE A 62 1.00 4.83 -6.31
C ILE A 62 1.44 6.19 -6.87
N TRP A 63 2.65 6.24 -7.40
CA TRP A 63 3.21 7.48 -7.96
C TRP A 63 2.87 7.67 -9.43
N GLY A 64 2.64 6.56 -10.14
CA GLY A 64 2.25 6.63 -11.54
C GLY A 64 1.71 5.31 -12.05
N THR A 65 0.87 5.43 -13.08
CA THR A 65 0.35 4.31 -13.85
C THR A 65 0.48 4.65 -15.32
N GLN A 66 0.80 3.66 -16.16
CA GLN A 66 0.69 3.81 -17.60
C GLN A 66 -0.80 3.88 -18.00
N PRO A 67 -1.15 4.50 -19.14
CA PRO A 67 -2.55 4.63 -19.57
C PRO A 67 -3.32 3.30 -19.68
N ALA A 68 -2.62 2.19 -19.91
CA ALA A 68 -3.21 0.85 -20.02
C ALA A 68 -3.24 0.07 -18.69
N ALA A 69 -2.79 0.65 -17.58
CA ALA A 69 -2.78 -0.04 -16.29
C ALA A 69 -4.21 -0.36 -15.85
N SER A 70 -4.42 -1.60 -15.43
CA SER A 70 -5.71 -2.07 -14.93
C SER A 70 -5.79 -2.00 -13.39
N PRO A 71 -7.00 -1.98 -12.80
CA PRO A 71 -7.20 -2.23 -11.38
C PRO A 71 -6.41 -3.43 -10.84
N LEU A 72 -6.38 -4.51 -11.62
CA LEU A 72 -5.71 -5.75 -11.25
C LEU A 72 -4.20 -5.59 -11.13
N ASP A 73 -3.58 -4.75 -11.97
CA ASP A 73 -2.14 -4.49 -11.90
C ASP A 73 -1.75 -3.82 -10.59
N VAL A 74 -2.51 -2.81 -10.19
CA VAL A 74 -2.31 -2.08 -8.93
C VAL A 74 -2.57 -2.98 -7.72
N LEU A 75 -3.66 -3.74 -7.73
CA LEU A 75 -4.01 -4.64 -6.62
C LEU A 75 -3.02 -5.80 -6.50
N ARG A 76 -2.52 -6.34 -7.61
CA ARG A 76 -1.44 -7.33 -7.60
C ARG A 76 -0.15 -6.74 -7.04
N ALA A 77 0.22 -5.52 -7.43
CA ALA A 77 1.37 -4.84 -6.86
C ALA A 77 1.21 -4.60 -5.34
N LEU A 78 0.00 -4.30 -4.86
CA LEU A 78 -0.30 -4.21 -3.44
C LEU A 78 -0.10 -5.54 -2.71
N LEU A 79 -0.61 -6.66 -3.25
CA LEU A 79 -0.42 -8.00 -2.67
C LEU A 79 1.05 -8.41 -2.65
N GLN A 80 1.80 -8.11 -3.70
CA GLN A 80 3.25 -8.36 -3.76
C GLN A 80 4.03 -7.48 -2.79
N THR A 81 3.58 -6.23 -2.58
CA THR A 81 4.13 -5.33 -1.56
C THR A 81 3.88 -5.88 -0.16
N ALA A 82 2.70 -6.46 0.07
CA ALA A 82 2.36 -7.13 1.33
C ALA A 82 3.23 -8.36 1.57
N ALA A 83 3.38 -9.24 0.58
CA ALA A 83 4.22 -10.43 0.69
C ALA A 83 5.70 -10.07 0.91
N ALA A 84 6.20 -8.99 0.28
CA ALA A 84 7.57 -8.53 0.48
C ALA A 84 7.87 -7.99 1.89
N LEU A 85 6.82 -7.72 2.68
CA LEU A 85 6.90 -7.11 4.01
C LEU A 85 6.16 -7.95 5.06
N ASP A 86 5.84 -9.21 4.78
CA ASP A 86 5.02 -10.07 5.64
C ASP A 86 5.69 -10.45 6.97
N GLU A 87 7.03 -10.43 7.03
CA GLU A 87 7.79 -10.56 8.28
C GLU A 87 7.69 -9.33 9.21
N ARG A 88 6.97 -8.28 8.80
CA ARG A 88 6.81 -7.04 9.57
C ARG A 88 5.39 -6.79 9.97
N SER A 89 5.26 -6.27 11.19
CA SER A 89 4.00 -5.82 11.73
C SER A 89 3.90 -4.30 11.67
N TYR A 90 2.76 -3.84 11.16
CA TYR A 90 2.36 -2.44 11.16
C TYR A 90 1.05 -2.33 11.92
N ASP A 91 0.80 -1.19 12.57
CA ASP A 91 -0.52 -0.90 13.14
C ASP A 91 -1.49 -0.51 12.02
N THR A 92 -0.99 0.30 11.06
CA THR A 92 -1.80 0.85 9.97
C THR A 92 -1.02 0.84 8.66
N VAL A 93 -1.70 0.48 7.58
CA VAL A 93 -1.21 0.68 6.21
C VAL A 93 -2.07 1.73 5.53
N VAL A 94 -1.44 2.78 5.05
CA VAL A 94 -2.08 3.87 4.30
C VAL A 94 -1.94 3.60 2.81
N LEU A 95 -3.05 3.66 2.11
CA LEU A 95 -3.10 3.63 0.65
C LEU A 95 -3.08 5.07 0.15
N ALA A 96 -2.01 5.45 -0.55
CA ALA A 96 -1.79 6.79 -1.06
C ALA A 96 -1.71 6.80 -2.60
N TYR A 97 -1.96 7.98 -3.17
CA TYR A 97 -1.73 8.26 -4.57
C TYR A 97 -0.98 9.59 -4.69
N ARG A 98 0.22 9.55 -5.27
CA ARG A 98 1.14 10.69 -5.41
C ARG A 98 1.33 11.47 -4.11
N GLY A 99 1.57 10.74 -3.02
CA GLY A 99 1.77 11.32 -1.69
C GLY A 99 0.49 11.75 -0.97
N THR A 100 -0.68 11.64 -1.59
CA THR A 100 -1.97 11.97 -0.96
C THR A 100 -2.63 10.72 -0.38
N PRO A 101 -2.80 10.61 0.96
CA PRO A 101 -3.52 9.51 1.56
C PRO A 101 -4.97 9.45 1.06
N ARG A 102 -5.46 8.26 0.73
CA ARG A 102 -6.84 8.03 0.26
C ARG A 102 -7.61 7.14 1.22
N PHE A 103 -6.98 6.04 1.64
CA PHE A 103 -7.55 5.06 2.53
C PHE A 103 -6.53 4.54 3.53
N LYS A 104 -7.02 3.77 4.49
CA LYS A 104 -6.17 2.98 5.38
C LYS A 104 -6.76 1.58 5.59
N MET A 105 -5.92 0.65 5.98
CA MET A 105 -6.33 -0.68 6.47
C MET A 105 -5.51 -1.05 7.71
N PRO A 106 -6.02 -1.95 8.57
CA PRO A 106 -5.25 -2.47 9.69
C PRO A 106 -4.00 -3.21 9.20
N GLY A 107 -2.86 -3.01 9.85
CA GLY A 107 -1.63 -3.65 9.38
C GLY A 107 -1.59 -5.16 9.58
N PHE A 108 -2.30 -5.71 10.57
CA PHE A 108 -2.48 -7.17 10.69
C PHE A 108 -3.16 -7.77 9.45
N TYR A 109 -4.13 -7.06 8.85
CA TYR A 109 -4.82 -7.53 7.66
C TYR A 109 -3.90 -7.45 6.43
N PHE A 110 -3.11 -6.39 6.32
CA PHE A 110 -2.08 -6.28 5.29
C PHE A 110 -1.04 -7.40 5.38
N GLN A 111 -0.59 -7.73 6.60
CA GLN A 111 0.32 -8.84 6.83
C GLN A 111 -0.31 -10.19 6.41
N GLN A 112 -1.58 -10.42 6.77
CA GLN A 112 -2.33 -11.60 6.35
C GLN A 112 -2.42 -11.70 4.83
N LEU A 113 -2.73 -10.60 4.12
CA LEU A 113 -2.76 -10.57 2.66
C LEU A 113 -1.43 -10.98 2.04
N GLY A 114 -0.31 -10.53 2.61
CA GLY A 114 1.03 -10.90 2.15
C GLY A 114 1.30 -12.38 2.34
N HIS A 115 1.04 -12.88 3.54
CA HIS A 115 1.21 -14.28 3.88
C HIS A 115 0.37 -15.20 2.98
N ASP A 116 -0.92 -14.92 2.83
CA ASP A 116 -1.84 -15.70 2.01
C ASP A 116 -1.41 -15.70 0.54
N TYR A 117 -1.01 -14.53 0.02
CA TYR A 117 -0.54 -14.39 -1.35
C TYR A 117 0.73 -15.21 -1.62
N ASP A 118 1.71 -15.19 -0.70
CA ASP A 118 2.96 -15.94 -0.83
C ASP A 118 2.73 -17.46 -0.75
N HIS A 119 1.74 -17.90 0.03
CA HIS A 119 1.35 -19.31 0.16
C HIS A 119 0.44 -19.81 -0.98
N GLY A 120 0.21 -18.99 -2.01
CA GLY A 120 -0.49 -19.39 -3.22
C GLY A 120 -2.01 -19.34 -3.11
N GLU A 121 -2.56 -18.60 -2.16
CA GLU A 121 -4.00 -18.35 -2.10
C GLU A 121 -4.51 -17.70 -3.38
N ASN A 122 -5.78 -17.97 -3.68
CA ASN A 122 -6.36 -17.51 -4.94
C ASN A 122 -6.38 -15.96 -4.99
N THR A 123 -5.65 -15.39 -5.95
CA THR A 123 -5.51 -13.92 -6.09
C THR A 123 -6.86 -13.22 -6.26
N VAL A 124 -7.81 -13.83 -6.99
CA VAL A 124 -9.16 -13.26 -7.18
C VAL A 124 -9.92 -13.24 -5.86
N TYR A 125 -9.75 -14.27 -5.03
CA TYR A 125 -10.31 -14.31 -3.68
C TYR A 125 -9.76 -13.18 -2.80
N LEU A 126 -8.43 -13.02 -2.74
CA LEU A 126 -7.80 -11.95 -1.95
C LEU A 126 -8.27 -10.56 -2.39
N ILE A 127 -8.37 -10.34 -3.70
CA ILE A 127 -8.81 -9.07 -4.29
C ILE A 127 -10.28 -8.79 -3.96
N ARG A 128 -11.19 -9.74 -4.17
CA ARG A 128 -12.63 -9.49 -3.99
C ARG A 128 -13.01 -9.22 -2.54
N THR A 129 -12.26 -9.72 -1.57
CA THR A 129 -12.48 -9.48 -0.13
C THR A 129 -11.66 -8.32 0.43
N LEU A 130 -10.84 -7.66 -0.39
CA LEU A 130 -10.01 -6.53 0.05
C LEU A 130 -10.84 -5.29 0.45
N PRO A 131 -11.82 -4.82 -0.35
CA PRO A 131 -12.52 -3.58 -0.06
C PRO A 131 -13.19 -3.53 1.32
N GLN A 132 -13.82 -4.61 1.77
CA GLN A 132 -14.48 -4.68 3.09
C GLN A 132 -13.53 -4.46 4.28
N ASN A 133 -12.21 -4.60 4.09
CA ASN A 133 -11.19 -4.34 5.12
C ASN A 133 -10.51 -2.97 4.97
N VAL A 134 -10.85 -2.22 3.92
CA VAL A 134 -10.40 -0.84 3.71
C VAL A 134 -11.31 0.12 4.48
N ARG A 135 -10.71 1.18 5.01
CA ARG A 135 -11.36 2.24 5.80
C ARG A 135 -10.99 3.60 5.22
N ALA A 136 -11.86 4.58 5.45
CA ALA A 136 -11.52 5.98 5.22
C ALA A 136 -10.45 6.43 6.22
N LEU A 137 -9.84 7.59 5.99
CA LEU A 137 -8.76 8.09 6.84
C LEU A 137 -9.23 8.36 8.29
N ASP A 138 -10.50 8.68 8.49
CA ASP A 138 -11.13 8.81 9.81
C ASP A 138 -11.38 7.46 10.51
N GLY A 139 -11.28 6.34 9.80
CA GLY A 139 -11.50 4.99 10.32
C GLY A 139 -12.89 4.42 10.04
N SER A 140 -13.80 5.19 9.43
CA SER A 140 -15.11 4.70 9.03
C SER A 140 -15.01 3.61 7.95
N ALA A 141 -15.97 2.68 7.97
CA ALA A 141 -16.11 1.69 6.90
C ALA A 141 -16.58 2.37 5.62
N VAL A 142 -15.92 2.05 4.50
CA VAL A 142 -16.23 2.62 3.18
C VAL A 142 -16.99 1.64 2.30
N PHE A 143 -16.79 0.35 2.56
CA PHE A 143 -17.39 -0.76 1.84
C PHE A 143 -18.06 -1.69 2.84
N GLU A 144 -19.20 -2.25 2.44
CA GLU A 144 -19.99 -3.14 3.29
C GLU A 144 -19.46 -4.58 3.22
N THR A 145 -19.91 -5.41 4.16
CA THR A 145 -19.73 -6.87 4.06
C THR A 145 -21.01 -7.47 3.50
N TRP A 146 -20.88 -8.16 2.36
CA TRP A 146 -22.03 -8.72 1.66
C TRP A 146 -22.35 -10.13 2.15
N THR A 147 -23.63 -10.37 2.43
CA THR A 147 -24.17 -11.69 2.78
C THR A 147 -25.29 -12.08 1.83
N GLY A 148 -25.40 -13.36 1.47
CA GLY A 148 -26.46 -13.85 0.57
C GLY A 148 -25.98 -14.97 -0.35
N GLY A 149 -26.64 -15.11 -1.50
CA GLY A 149 -26.24 -16.07 -2.53
C GLY A 149 -24.88 -15.73 -3.14
N ILE A 150 -24.06 -16.75 -3.43
CA ILE A 150 -22.67 -16.61 -3.88
C ILE A 150 -22.52 -15.68 -5.09
N LEU A 151 -23.43 -15.78 -6.08
CA LEU A 151 -23.39 -14.93 -7.27
C LEU A 151 -23.63 -13.46 -6.95
N GLY A 152 -24.62 -13.16 -6.10
CA GLY A 152 -24.92 -11.79 -5.70
C GLY A 152 -23.82 -11.17 -4.84
N VAL A 153 -23.24 -11.95 -3.93
CA VAL A 153 -22.09 -11.51 -3.11
C VAL A 153 -20.88 -11.21 -3.99
N LEU A 154 -20.58 -12.08 -4.95
CA LEU A 154 -19.45 -11.90 -5.86
C LEU A 154 -19.61 -10.63 -6.70
N ASP A 155 -20.81 -10.40 -7.26
CA ASP A 155 -21.10 -9.22 -8.08
C ASP A 155 -20.83 -7.92 -7.30
N ARG A 156 -21.37 -7.81 -6.08
CA ARG A 156 -21.15 -6.66 -5.20
C ARG A 156 -19.69 -6.47 -4.78
N GLN A 157 -18.99 -7.55 -4.46
CA GLN A 157 -17.55 -7.48 -4.16
C GLN A 157 -16.74 -6.94 -5.35
N MET A 158 -17.10 -7.32 -6.57
CA MET A 158 -16.44 -6.81 -7.76
C MET A 158 -16.78 -5.33 -8.05
N GLU A 159 -18.00 -4.89 -7.75
CA GLU A 159 -18.35 -3.47 -7.77
C GLU A 159 -17.48 -2.67 -6.77
N ASP A 160 -17.29 -3.19 -5.56
CA ASP A 160 -16.47 -2.57 -4.53
C ASP A 160 -14.99 -2.51 -4.93
N VAL A 161 -14.45 -3.55 -5.58
CA VAL A 161 -13.07 -3.55 -6.12
C VAL A 161 -12.88 -2.42 -7.14
N GLN A 162 -13.85 -2.25 -8.04
CA GLN A 162 -13.82 -1.18 -9.02
C GLN A 162 -13.94 0.21 -8.36
N ALA A 163 -14.83 0.35 -7.38
CA ALA A 163 -15.01 1.59 -6.64
C ALA A 163 -13.77 1.97 -5.81
N LEU A 164 -13.12 1.00 -5.17
CA LEU A 164 -11.85 1.19 -4.48
C LEU A 164 -10.78 1.68 -5.45
N SER A 165 -10.62 1.02 -6.60
CA SER A 165 -9.60 1.38 -7.59
C SER A 165 -9.80 2.79 -8.13
N ARG A 166 -11.05 3.15 -8.46
CA ARG A 166 -11.39 4.51 -8.90
C ARG A 166 -10.98 5.56 -7.88
N ARG A 167 -11.44 5.39 -6.63
CA ARG A 167 -11.23 6.35 -5.55
C ARG A 167 -9.80 6.38 -5.01
N TRP A 168 -9.04 5.31 -5.19
CA TRP A 168 -7.65 5.25 -4.74
C TRP A 168 -6.73 5.96 -5.74
N TRP A 169 -6.77 5.62 -7.03
CA TRP A 169 -5.72 6.08 -7.96
C TRP A 169 -6.21 6.54 -9.33
N MET A 170 -7.45 6.27 -9.74
CA MET A 170 -7.94 6.72 -11.07
C MET A 170 -8.56 8.12 -11.03
N ASP A 171 -9.16 8.51 -9.91
CA ASP A 171 -9.75 9.84 -9.74
C ASP A 171 -8.73 10.81 -9.15
N ASP A 172 -8.23 11.72 -9.99
CA ASP A 172 -7.31 12.81 -9.59
C ASP A 172 -8.04 13.96 -8.85
N SER A 173 -9.38 13.90 -8.74
CA SER A 173 -10.26 14.99 -8.27
C SER A 173 -10.25 15.26 -6.77
N HIS A 174 -9.53 14.46 -5.98
CA HIS A 174 -9.44 14.61 -4.52
C HIS A 174 -8.12 15.25 -4.05
N ALA A 175 -7.40 15.95 -4.92
CA ALA A 175 -6.30 16.83 -4.54
C ALA A 175 -6.87 18.24 -4.26
N SER A 176 -7.49 18.43 -3.09
CA SER A 176 -7.87 19.74 -2.57
C SER A 176 -7.55 19.89 -1.10
#